data_AF-A0A0G1E6V9-F1
#
_entry.id   AF-A0A0G1E6V9-F1
#
_cell.length_a   1.000
_cell.length_b   1.000
_cell.length_c   1.000
_cell.angle_alpha   90.00
_cell.angle_beta   90.00
_cell.angle_gamma   90.00
#
_symmetry.space_group_name_H-M   'P 1'
#
loop_
_entity.id
_entity.type
_entity.pdbx_description
1 polymer ?
#
loop_
_entity_poly.entity_id
_entity_poly.type
_entity_poly.pdbx_seq_one_letter_code
_entity_poly.pdbx_strand_id
1 'polypeptide(L)'
;MKIIFTKHALEKFAVLESFGWKISKNKICQTLLKPRWSGKSNFGQGTAMDLVDKTHIIRVIFNKEKDENDDIIKVVTFHVARRGTYESTK
;
A
#
# COMPACT_ATOMS: atom_id res chain seq x y z
N MET A 1 -13.52 4.73 9.58
CA MET A 1 -12.59 4.02 8.65
C MET A 1 -11.55 3.24 9.44
N LYS A 2 -11.45 1.93 9.20
CA LYS A 2 -10.54 1.01 9.90
C LYS A 2 -9.54 0.38 8.94
N ILE A 3 -8.24 0.38 9.28
CA ILE A 3 -7.19 -0.25 8.45
C ILE A 3 -6.76 -1.56 9.12
N ILE A 4 -6.82 -2.67 8.38
CA ILE A 4 -6.47 -4.00 8.86
C ILE A 4 -5.39 -4.60 7.95
N PHE A 5 -4.37 -5.21 8.54
CA PHE A 5 -3.31 -5.89 7.80
C PHE A 5 -3.56 -7.39 7.77
N THR A 6 -3.52 -7.99 6.59
CA THR A 6 -3.51 -9.46 6.47
C THR A 6 -2.19 -10.04 6.98
N LYS A 7 -2.16 -11.35 7.28
CA LYS A 7 -0.91 -12.06 7.62
C LYS A 7 0.17 -11.83 6.57
N HIS A 8 -0.20 -11.95 5.29
CA HIS A 8 0.73 -11.73 4.18
C HIS A 8 1.30 -10.31 4.17
N ALA A 9 0.48 -9.28 4.39
CA ALA A 9 0.96 -7.90 4.50
C ALA A 9 1.90 -7.70 5.71
N LEU A 10 1.63 -8.37 6.84
CA LEU A 10 2.51 -8.31 8.01
C LEU A 10 3.88 -8.93 7.73
N GLU A 11 3.94 -10.05 7.01
CA GLU A 11 5.19 -10.71 6.62
C GLU A 11 6.04 -9.84 5.67
N LYS A 12 5.41 -9.00 4.83
CA LYS A 12 6.12 -8.10 3.91
C LYS A 12 7.00 -7.07 4.61
N PHE A 13 6.71 -6.69 5.85
CA PHE A 13 7.58 -5.77 6.60
C PHE A 13 8.98 -6.36 6.80
N ALA A 14 9.07 -7.60 7.30
CA ALA A 14 10.35 -8.27 7.53
C ALA A 14 11.10 -8.54 6.21
N VAL A 15 10.37 -8.91 5.16
CA VAL A 15 10.96 -9.13 3.84
C VAL A 15 11.58 -7.84 3.29
N LEU A 16 10.86 -6.73 3.33
CA LEU A 16 11.39 -5.44 2.87
C LEU A 16 12.56 -4.96 3.72
N GLU A 17 12.51 -5.17 5.04
CA GLU A 17 13.62 -4.84 5.93
C GLU A 17 14.89 -5.65 5.58
N SER A 18 14.77 -6.94 5.25
CA SER A 18 15.91 -7.75 4.78
C SER A 18 16.53 -7.26 3.47
N PHE A 19 15.76 -6.50 2.66
CA PHE A 19 16.25 -5.83 1.45
C PHE A 19 16.72 -4.39 1.71
N GLY A 20 16.81 -3.96 2.97
CA GLY A 20 17.25 -2.63 3.37
C GLY A 20 16.16 -1.56 3.41
N TRP A 21 14.89 -1.93 3.18
CA TRP A 21 13.75 -1.00 3.19
C TRP A 21 13.05 -0.98 4.55
N LYS A 22 13.32 0.05 5.36
CA LYS A 22 12.62 0.27 6.62
C LYS A 22 11.28 0.97 6.41
N ILE A 23 10.22 0.19 6.19
CA ILE A 23 8.85 0.70 6.03
C ILE A 23 8.06 0.45 7.32
N SER A 24 7.44 1.49 7.87
CA SER A 24 6.60 1.37 9.08
C SER A 24 5.13 1.17 8.75
N LYS A 25 4.36 0.58 9.68
CA LYS A 25 2.89 0.55 9.57
C LYS A 25 2.30 1.95 9.37
N ASN A 26 2.84 2.95 10.07
CA ASN A 26 2.40 4.33 9.93
C ASN A 26 2.59 4.86 8.50
N LYS A 27 3.71 4.55 7.83
CA LYS A 27 3.91 4.93 6.43
C LYS A 27 2.87 4.29 5.50
N ILE A 28 2.50 3.04 5.74
CA ILE A 28 1.43 2.37 4.98
C ILE A 28 0.08 3.05 5.23
N CYS A 29 -0.26 3.34 6.49
CA CYS A 29 -1.50 4.05 6.83
C CYS A 29 -1.57 5.44 6.17
N GLN A 30 -0.48 6.22 6.22
CA GLN A 30 -0.40 7.51 5.55
C GLN A 30 -0.57 7.38 4.03
N THR A 31 0.06 6.37 3.42
CA THR A 31 -0.08 6.09 1.99
C THR A 31 -1.53 5.78 1.61
N LEU A 32 -2.28 5.09 2.48
CA LEU A 32 -3.70 4.77 2.25
C LEU A 32 -4.62 5.99 2.47
N LEU A 33 -4.32 6.83 3.46
CA LEU A 33 -5.13 7.99 3.83
C LEU A 33 -4.95 9.18 2.89
N LYS A 34 -3.70 9.46 2.52
CA LYS A 34 -3.32 10.57 1.64
C LYS A 34 -2.37 10.06 0.56
N PRO A 35 -2.85 9.18 -0.34
CA PRO A 35 -2.03 8.66 -1.42
C PRO A 35 -1.60 9.81 -2.33
N ARG A 36 -0.34 9.77 -2.75
CA ARG A 36 0.14 10.65 -3.81
C ARG A 36 -0.37 10.19 -5.17
N TRP A 37 -0.54 8.88 -5.34
CA TRP A 37 -1.25 8.29 -6.47
C TRP A 37 -2.16 7.17 -5.99
N SER A 38 -3.32 7.04 -6.62
CA SER A 38 -4.27 5.96 -6.35
C SER A 38 -4.82 5.39 -7.64
N GLY A 39 -5.36 4.19 -7.58
CA GLY A 39 -5.88 3.51 -8.76
C GLY A 39 -6.47 2.15 -8.42
N LYS A 40 -6.60 1.32 -9.45
CA LYS A 40 -7.00 -0.08 -9.31
C LYS A 40 -5.93 -1.00 -9.89
N SER A 41 -5.77 -2.19 -9.31
CA SER A 41 -5.01 -3.26 -9.92
C SER A 41 -5.81 -3.88 -11.08
N ASN A 42 -5.13 -4.65 -11.94
CA ASN A 42 -5.77 -5.42 -13.02
C ASN A 42 -6.83 -6.41 -12.51
N PHE A 43 -6.78 -6.75 -11.21
CA PHE A 43 -7.73 -7.65 -10.54
C PHE A 43 -8.83 -6.87 -9.79
N GLY A 44 -8.99 -5.57 -10.06
CA GLY A 44 -10.05 -4.73 -9.48
C GLY A 44 -9.78 -4.24 -8.05
N GLN A 45 -8.65 -4.60 -7.45
CA GLN A 45 -8.29 -4.20 -6.08
C GLN A 45 -7.85 -2.74 -6.02
N GLY A 46 -8.04 -2.07 -4.89
CA GLY A 46 -7.55 -0.71 -4.69
C GLY A 46 -6.02 -0.67 -4.62
N THR A 47 -5.42 0.34 -5.22
CA THR A 47 -3.99 0.62 -5.09
C THR A 47 -3.76 2.04 -4.60
N ALA A 48 -2.86 2.19 -3.64
CA ALA A 48 -2.39 3.47 -3.13
C ALA A 48 -0.87 3.49 -3.19
N MET A 49 -0.30 4.62 -3.60
CA MET A 49 1.13 4.77 -3.79
C MET A 49 1.61 6.10 -3.25
N ASP A 50 2.81 6.07 -2.69
CA ASP A 50 3.52 7.25 -2.21
C ASP A 50 5.03 7.07 -2.35
N LEU A 51 5.79 8.16 -2.25
CA LEU A 51 7.24 8.13 -2.30
C LEU A 51 7.81 7.47 -1.05
N VAL A 52 8.82 6.63 -1.26
CA VAL A 52 9.74 6.16 -0.20
C VAL A 52 10.98 7.03 -0.18
N ASP A 53 11.50 7.35 -1.37
CA ASP A 53 12.63 8.26 -1.57
C ASP A 53 12.48 9.00 -2.92
N LYS A 54 13.57 9.57 -3.44
CA LYS A 54 13.57 10.32 -4.71
C LYS A 54 13.32 9.45 -5.95
N THR A 55 13.66 8.17 -5.88
CA THR A 55 13.69 7.22 -7.01
C THR A 55 12.78 5.99 -6.81
N HIS A 56 12.19 5.82 -5.63
CA HIS A 56 11.32 4.70 -5.30
C HIS A 56 9.97 5.12 -4.71
N ILE A 57 8.96 4.33 -5.00
CA ILE A 57 7.61 4.40 -4.45
C ILE A 57 7.30 3.15 -3.64
N ILE A 58 6.40 3.29 -2.68
CA ILE A 58 5.72 2.17 -2.04
C ILE A 58 4.37 2.01 -2.72
N ARG A 59 4.06 0.81 -3.20
CA ARG A 59 2.74 0.46 -3.75
C ARG A 59 2.03 -0.46 -2.79
N VAL A 60 0.88 -0.02 -2.30
CA VAL A 60 0.01 -0.72 -1.37
C VAL A 60 -1.23 -1.20 -2.11
N ILE A 61 -1.50 -2.50 -2.03
CA ILE A 61 -2.69 -3.13 -2.62
C ILE A 61 -3.64 -3.49 -1.47
N PHE A 62 -4.90 -3.09 -1.61
CA PHE A 62 -5.90 -3.26 -0.57
C PHE A 62 -7.29 -3.55 -1.15
N ASN A 63 -8.13 -4.17 -0.34
CA ASN A 63 -9.55 -4.31 -0.60
C ASN A 63 -10.32 -3.32 0.29
N LYS A 64 -11.39 -2.75 -0.25
CA LYS A 64 -12.37 -1.98 0.53
C LYS A 64 -13.55 -2.90 0.82
N GLU A 65 -13.87 -3.04 2.10
CA GLU A 65 -15.04 -3.76 2.59
C GLU A 65 -15.91 -2.74 3.35
N LYS A 66 -17.24 -2.89 3.27
CA LYS A 66 -18.17 -2.10 4.08
C LYS A 66 -18.62 -2.94 5.26
N ASP A 67 -18.47 -2.39 6.45
CA ASP A 67 -19.10 -2.90 7.68
C ASP A 67 -20.32 -2.03 8.00
N GLU A 68 -21.19 -2.50 8.88
CA GLU A 68 -22.46 -1.85 9.23
C GLU A 68 -22.25 -0.43 9.78
N ASN A 69 -21.06 -0.14 10.32
CA ASN A 69 -20.72 1.13 10.95
C ASN A 69 -19.51 1.86 10.34
N ASP A 70 -18.68 1.20 9.53
CA ASP A 70 -17.38 1.74 9.10
C ASP A 70 -16.87 1.17 7.76
N ASP A 71 -16.17 2.00 6.98
CA ASP A 71 -15.36 1.51 5.86
C ASP A 71 -14.10 0.78 6.38
N ILE A 72 -13.90 -0.47 5.95
CA ILE A 72 -12.72 -1.27 6.26
C ILE A 72 -11.78 -1.30 5.05
N ILE A 73 -10.52 -0.90 5.28
CA ILE A 73 -9.42 -1.07 4.31
C ILE A 73 -8.57 -2.24 4.75
N LYS A 74 -8.63 -3.34 3.99
CA LYS A 74 -7.85 -4.55 4.24
C LYS A 74 -6.61 -4.56 3.35
N VAL A 75 -5.44 -4.35 3.96
CA VAL A 75 -4.15 -4.37 3.26
C VAL A 75 -3.78 -5.81 2.92
N VAL A 76 -3.72 -6.09 1.61
CA VAL A 76 -3.41 -7.42 1.07
C VAL A 76 -1.90 -7.60 0.97
N THR A 77 -1.21 -6.66 0.34
CA THR A 77 0.25 -6.70 0.16
C THR A 77 0.79 -5.32 -0.19
N PHE A 78 2.11 -5.16 -0.07
CA PHE A 78 2.81 -3.96 -0.53
C PHE A 78 4.24 -4.29 -0.94
N HIS A 79 4.81 -3.46 -1.82
CA HIS A 79 6.18 -3.59 -2.29
C HIS A 79 6.74 -2.23 -2.71
N VAL A 80 8.07 -2.12 -2.63
CA VAL A 80 8.79 -0.96 -3.18
C VAL A 80 9.01 -1.18 -4.68
N ALA A 81 8.83 -0.14 -5.46
CA ALA A 81 9.09 -0.14 -6.90
C ALA A 81 9.86 1.11 -7.30
N ARG A 82 10.57 1.05 -8.43
CA ARG A 82 11.18 2.25 -9.01
C ARG A 82 10.11 3.21 -9.51
N ARG A 83 10.44 4.49 -9.45
CA ARG A 83 9.62 5.53 -10.06
C ARG A 83 9.49 5.34 -11.56
N GLY A 84 8.36 5.78 -12.11
CA GLY A 84 7.97 5.58 -13.51
C GLY A 84 7.37 4.22 -13.83
N THR A 85 7.48 3.22 -12.93
CA THR A 85 6.88 1.89 -13.16
C THR A 85 5.36 1.91 -13.06
N TYR A 86 4.81 2.59 -12.05
CA TYR A 86 3.37 2.61 -11.78
C TYR A 86 2.77 4.02 -11.71
N GLU A 87 3.61 5.06 -11.70
CA GLU A 87 3.16 6.47 -11.71
C GLU A 87 2.46 6.87 -13.03
N SER A 88 2.47 6.00 -14.05
CA SER A 88 1.92 6.25 -15.39
C SER A 88 0.47 5.81 -15.59
N THR A 89 -0.19 5.20 -14.59
CA THR A 89 -1.60 4.83 -14.73
C THR A 89 -2.48 6.06 -14.54
N LYS A 90 -2.74 6.77 -15.65
CA LYS A 90 -3.79 7.78 -15.79
C LYS A 90 -5.18 7.14 -15.73
#